data_AF-K1GL11-F1
#
_entry.id   AF-K1GL11-F1
#
_cell.length_a   1.000
_cell.length_b   1.000
_cell.length_c   1.000
_cell.angle_alpha   90.00
_cell.angle_beta   90.00
_cell.angle_gamma   90.00
#
_symmetry.space_group_name_H-M   'P 1'
#
loop_
_entity.id
_entity.type
_entity.pdbx_description
1 polymer ?
#
loop_
_entity_poly.entity_id
_entity_poly.type
_entity_poly.pdbx_seq_one_letter_code
_entity_poly.pdbx_strand_id
1 'polypeptide(L)'
;MYIKIILQLIGGLGLFLYGMEHMSTSMQKIAGPKLKKILASLTNNRILGILVGIVITALVQSSSVSTVMTVGFVNASLLTLKQALGVILGANIGTTITGWLLVLDIGKYGLPIVGAAAILYMFMKKEKARTNLSAIIGVGLIFFGLQLMSQALSPLKDMPEFIEMFKMFKVDSYFGLLKVTAVGAIITALIQSSAATIGITIALASQGLIDYQAAVALVLGENVGTTVTAFLASLGAKPNAKRAAFAHTLINLIGVLWVTSIFRFYLKFLNNFVDPVHHMGAAIAAAHTIFNISNVIILTPFVGLLDKLLLYIVKDTGEDEQRVTKLASLKMTLPNVIIDQTKIEVSSMVTMIDDVFLKLEESLKEKEKIAKYNEDIVAAEDKLDLYEKEIYDSNFSLLSKSLSKSLIEDTRMNLLACDEYETIGDYQNRIANRLYMLYENSID
;
A
#
# COMPACT_ATOMS: atom_id res chain seq x y z
N MET A 1 -22.15 -32.62 18.91
CA MET A 1 -21.31 -32.68 17.69
C MET A 1 -21.14 -31.30 17.05
N TYR A 2 -22.21 -30.66 16.55
CA TYR A 2 -22.14 -29.34 15.91
C TYR A 2 -21.47 -28.24 16.74
N ILE A 3 -21.78 -28.15 18.04
CA ILE A 3 -21.13 -27.17 18.94
C ILE A 3 -19.61 -27.36 18.97
N LYS A 4 -19.12 -28.61 19.04
CA LYS A 4 -17.68 -28.91 19.01
C LYS A 4 -17.03 -28.48 17.69
N ILE A 5 -17.71 -28.74 16.56
CA ILE A 5 -17.24 -28.32 15.23
C ILE A 5 -17.14 -26.79 15.17
N ILE A 6 -18.20 -26.07 15.56
CA ILE A 6 -18.24 -24.61 15.54
C ILE A 6 -17.14 -24.02 16.44
N LEU A 7 -17.00 -24.52 17.66
CA LEU A 7 -15.98 -24.04 18.61
C LEU A 7 -14.55 -24.31 18.10
N GLN A 8 -14.30 -25.48 17.50
CA GLN A 8 -12.99 -25.79 16.92
C GLN A 8 -12.71 -24.97 15.66
N LEU A 9 -13.72 -24.70 14.83
CA LEU A 9 -13.59 -23.86 13.64
C LEU A 9 -13.29 -22.42 14.02
N ILE A 10 -14.07 -21.84 14.94
CA ILE A 10 -13.87 -20.45 15.43
C ILE A 10 -12.53 -20.34 16.16
N GLY A 11 -12.21 -21.29 17.04
CA GLY A 11 -10.93 -21.31 17.76
C GLY A 11 -9.74 -21.48 16.82
N GLY A 12 -9.83 -22.42 15.86
CA GLY A 12 -8.80 -22.65 14.85
C GLY A 12 -8.58 -21.43 13.95
N LEU A 13 -9.67 -20.80 13.47
CA LEU A 13 -9.61 -19.57 12.69
C LEU A 13 -9.05 -18.41 13.53
N GLY A 14 -9.46 -18.27 14.78
CA GLY A 14 -8.96 -17.22 15.68
C GLY A 14 -7.45 -17.35 15.92
N LEU A 15 -6.95 -18.56 16.21
CA LEU A 15 -5.52 -18.83 16.35
C LEU A 15 -4.76 -18.60 15.05
N PHE A 16 -5.33 -19.01 13.91
CA PHE A 16 -4.76 -18.78 12.59
C PHE A 16 -4.60 -17.27 12.32
N LEU A 17 -5.67 -16.48 12.50
CA LEU A 17 -5.67 -15.04 12.27
C LEU A 17 -4.70 -14.32 13.21
N TYR A 18 -4.72 -14.68 14.50
CA TYR A 18 -3.80 -14.12 15.49
C TYR A 18 -2.34 -14.46 15.17
N GLY A 19 -2.09 -15.69 14.70
CA GLY A 19 -0.78 -16.13 14.25
C GLY A 19 -0.29 -15.36 13.02
N MET A 20 -1.15 -15.16 12.03
CA MET A 20 -0.89 -14.33 10.84
C MET A 20 -0.53 -12.89 11.22
N GLU A 21 -1.29 -12.29 12.14
CA GLU A 21 -1.04 -10.91 12.60
C GLU A 21 0.30 -10.80 13.33
N HIS A 22 0.59 -11.72 14.25
CA HIS A 22 1.89 -11.77 14.96
C HIS A 22 3.06 -11.98 14.00
N MET A 23 2.90 -12.87 13.03
CA MET A 23 3.91 -13.13 12.01
C MET A 23 4.14 -11.87 11.17
N SER A 24 3.09 -11.26 10.62
CA SER A 24 3.21 -10.09 9.75
C SER A 24 3.79 -8.89 10.48
N THR A 25 3.28 -8.54 11.66
CA THR A 25 3.79 -7.40 12.45
C THR A 25 5.26 -7.61 12.87
N SER A 26 5.64 -8.83 13.24
CA SER A 26 7.03 -9.15 13.59
C SER A 26 7.94 -9.09 12.36
N MET A 27 7.49 -9.63 11.22
CA MET A 27 8.20 -9.56 9.94
C MET A 27 8.37 -8.11 9.47
N GLN A 28 7.36 -7.26 9.63
CA GLN A 28 7.45 -5.82 9.36
C GLN A 28 8.51 -5.14 10.22
N LYS A 29 8.54 -5.42 11.54
CA LYS A 29 9.57 -4.88 12.44
C LYS A 29 10.98 -5.34 12.06
N ILE A 30 11.13 -6.61 11.67
CA ILE A 30 12.41 -7.18 11.20
C ILE A 30 12.83 -6.55 9.87
N ALA A 31 11.88 -6.31 8.97
CA ALA A 31 12.11 -5.76 7.65
C ALA A 31 12.28 -4.24 7.64
N GLY A 32 11.80 -3.49 8.64
CA GLY A 32 11.77 -2.02 8.68
C GLY A 32 13.04 -1.32 8.19
N PRO A 33 14.24 -1.64 8.71
CA PRO A 33 15.50 -1.06 8.23
C PRO A 33 15.81 -1.36 6.76
N LYS A 34 15.41 -2.54 6.26
CA LYS A 34 15.55 -2.94 4.86
C LYS A 34 14.52 -2.25 3.98
N LEU A 35 13.28 -2.08 4.45
CA LEU A 35 12.21 -1.40 3.72
C LEU A 35 12.61 0.03 3.36
N LYS A 36 13.21 0.79 4.27
CA LYS A 36 13.73 2.14 3.98
C LYS A 36 14.76 2.14 2.84
N LYS A 37 15.69 1.18 2.83
CA LYS A 37 16.70 1.04 1.76
C LYS A 37 16.09 0.61 0.43
N ILE A 38 15.13 -0.31 0.47
CA ILE A 38 14.41 -0.79 -0.72
C ILE A 38 13.60 0.35 -1.34
N LEU A 39 12.93 1.17 -0.50
CA LEU A 39 12.20 2.35 -0.96
C LEU A 39 13.14 3.38 -1.60
N ALA A 40 14.34 3.60 -1.04
CA ALA A 40 15.34 4.48 -1.65
C ALA A 40 15.85 3.98 -3.01
N SER A 41 15.74 2.67 -3.29
CA SER A 41 16.10 2.09 -4.59
C SER A 41 14.97 2.14 -5.63
N LEU A 42 13.76 2.61 -5.27
CA LEU A 42 12.66 2.71 -6.22
C LEU A 42 12.95 3.77 -7.28
N THR A 43 13.11 3.31 -8.52
CA THR A 43 13.25 4.18 -9.69
C THR A 43 11.96 4.13 -10.53
N ASN A 44 11.91 4.94 -11.59
CA ASN A 44 10.82 4.89 -12.56
C ASN A 44 10.86 3.66 -13.48
N ASN A 45 11.82 2.74 -13.30
CA ASN A 45 11.85 1.48 -14.03
C ASN A 45 10.74 0.55 -13.50
N ARG A 46 9.80 0.21 -14.39
CA ARG A 46 8.63 -0.62 -14.08
C ARG A 46 8.99 -2.02 -13.57
N ILE A 47 9.98 -2.67 -14.19
CA ILE A 47 10.41 -4.02 -13.80
C ILE A 47 11.02 -3.98 -12.40
N LEU A 48 11.84 -2.97 -12.12
CA LEU A 48 12.39 -2.78 -10.77
C LEU A 48 11.28 -2.52 -9.75
N GLY A 49 10.28 -1.72 -10.08
CA GLY A 49 9.10 -1.51 -9.23
C GLY A 49 8.36 -2.81 -8.90
N ILE A 50 8.15 -3.68 -9.89
CA ILE A 50 7.54 -5.01 -9.71
C ILE A 50 8.40 -5.88 -8.80
N LEU A 51 9.71 -5.97 -9.05
CA LEU A 51 10.62 -6.74 -8.20
C LEU A 51 10.62 -6.24 -6.75
N VAL A 52 10.62 -4.92 -6.56
CA VAL A 52 10.51 -4.31 -5.23
C VAL A 52 9.19 -4.70 -4.56
N GLY A 53 8.06 -4.63 -5.27
CA GLY A 53 6.76 -5.03 -4.75
C GLY A 53 6.70 -6.51 -4.33
N ILE A 54 7.30 -7.39 -5.14
CA ILE A 54 7.46 -8.82 -4.82
C ILE A 54 8.22 -8.96 -3.51
N VAL A 55 9.40 -8.33 -3.39
CA VAL A 55 10.27 -8.46 -2.23
C VAL A 55 9.61 -7.88 -0.97
N ILE A 56 9.01 -6.69 -1.06
CA ILE A 56 8.33 -6.06 0.09
C ILE A 56 7.21 -6.98 0.59
N THR A 57 6.34 -7.45 -0.31
CA THR A 57 5.20 -8.27 0.07
C THR A 57 5.62 -9.65 0.56
N ALA A 58 6.65 -10.25 -0.06
CA ALA A 58 7.25 -11.50 0.39
C ALA A 58 7.84 -11.37 1.80
N LEU A 59 8.49 -10.25 2.11
CA LEU A 59 9.07 -10.03 3.43
C LEU A 59 7.99 -9.76 4.49
N VAL A 60 6.99 -8.93 4.15
CA VAL A 60 5.91 -8.53 5.07
C VAL A 60 4.84 -9.61 5.23
N GLN A 61 4.72 -10.53 4.26
CA GLN A 61 3.71 -11.58 4.19
C GLN A 61 2.26 -11.06 4.17
N SER A 62 2.07 -9.81 3.73
CA SER A 62 0.75 -9.19 3.62
C SER A 62 0.72 -8.20 2.47
N SER A 63 -0.04 -8.53 1.42
CA SER A 63 -0.29 -7.64 0.28
C SER A 63 -1.17 -6.46 0.67
N SER A 64 -2.13 -6.65 1.59
CA SER A 64 -2.95 -5.57 2.15
C SER A 64 -2.06 -4.51 2.79
N VAL A 65 -1.16 -4.92 3.71
CA VAL A 65 -0.21 -3.99 4.36
C VAL A 65 0.70 -3.34 3.32
N SER A 66 1.27 -4.11 2.40
CA SER A 66 2.20 -3.59 1.38
C SER A 66 1.53 -2.56 0.46
N THR A 67 0.27 -2.80 0.10
CA THR A 67 -0.50 -1.88 -0.74
C THR A 67 -0.96 -0.65 0.03
N VAL A 68 -1.44 -0.80 1.26
CA VAL A 68 -1.79 0.32 2.14
C VAL A 68 -0.58 1.23 2.39
N MET A 69 0.59 0.65 2.64
CA MET A 69 1.85 1.40 2.73
C MET A 69 2.17 2.13 1.43
N THR A 70 2.00 1.47 0.29
CA THR A 70 2.24 2.09 -1.03
C THR A 70 1.31 3.27 -1.28
N VAL A 71 0.01 3.13 -1.00
CA VAL A 71 -0.99 4.21 -1.08
C VAL A 71 -0.61 5.35 -0.12
N GLY A 72 -0.21 5.03 1.12
CA GLY A 72 0.25 6.01 2.10
C GLY A 72 1.48 6.80 1.63
N PHE A 73 2.46 6.13 1.00
CA PHE A 73 3.64 6.80 0.45
C PHE A 73 3.32 7.68 -0.75
N VAL A 74 2.35 7.31 -1.58
CA VAL A 74 1.87 8.20 -2.65
C VAL A 74 1.14 9.41 -2.06
N ASN A 75 0.36 9.21 -0.99
CA ASN A 75 -0.32 10.31 -0.31
C ASN A 75 0.66 11.31 0.33
N ALA A 76 1.78 10.81 0.84
CA ALA A 76 2.87 11.60 1.40
C ALA A 76 3.85 12.13 0.33
N SER A 77 3.52 12.03 -0.97
CA SER A 77 4.40 12.45 -2.08
C SER A 77 5.79 11.78 -2.12
N LEU A 78 5.99 10.69 -1.37
CA LEU A 78 7.25 9.92 -1.35
C LEU A 78 7.38 8.98 -2.55
N LEU A 79 6.26 8.60 -3.16
CA LEU A 79 6.21 7.80 -4.38
C LEU A 79 5.31 8.46 -5.43
N THR A 80 5.75 8.41 -6.68
CA THR A 80 4.89 8.75 -7.81
C THR A 80 3.86 7.64 -8.05
N LEU A 81 2.74 7.98 -8.70
CA LEU A 81 1.75 6.98 -9.13
C LEU A 81 2.40 5.86 -9.97
N LYS A 82 3.32 6.20 -10.88
CA LYS A 82 4.01 5.22 -11.74
C LYS A 82 4.85 4.22 -10.95
N GLN A 83 5.57 4.68 -9.94
CA GLN A 83 6.32 3.80 -9.04
C GLN A 83 5.37 2.89 -8.25
N ALA A 84 4.28 3.47 -7.72
CA ALA A 84 3.28 2.73 -6.97
C ALA A 84 2.61 1.63 -7.81
N LEU A 85 2.30 1.88 -9.08
CA LEU A 85 1.75 0.86 -9.98
C LEU A 85 2.68 -0.36 -10.12
N GLY A 86 3.99 -0.12 -10.23
CA GLY A 86 4.98 -1.20 -10.25
C GLY A 86 4.97 -2.00 -8.94
N VAL A 87 4.99 -1.31 -7.80
CA VAL A 87 4.97 -1.95 -6.48
C VAL A 87 3.69 -2.77 -6.27
N ILE A 88 2.53 -2.25 -6.67
CA ILE A 88 1.22 -2.94 -6.56
C ILE A 88 1.20 -4.21 -7.41
N LEU A 89 1.65 -4.14 -8.67
CA LEU A 89 1.78 -5.32 -9.54
C LEU A 89 2.70 -6.37 -8.90
N GLY A 90 3.83 -5.93 -8.35
CA GLY A 90 4.76 -6.81 -7.63
C GLY A 90 4.14 -7.43 -6.38
N ALA A 91 3.36 -6.67 -5.62
CA ALA A 91 2.72 -7.12 -4.39
C ALA A 91 1.74 -8.29 -4.64
N ASN A 92 1.02 -8.25 -5.76
CA ASN A 92 0.14 -9.34 -6.20
C ASN A 92 0.90 -10.64 -6.48
N ILE A 93 2.14 -10.57 -6.97
CA ILE A 93 2.98 -11.78 -7.10
C ILE A 93 3.51 -12.19 -5.72
N GLY A 94 4.02 -11.24 -4.92
CA GLY A 94 4.63 -11.51 -3.62
C GLY A 94 3.67 -12.19 -2.63
N THR A 95 2.37 -11.86 -2.64
CA THR A 95 1.39 -12.48 -1.74
C THR A 95 1.21 -13.99 -1.96
N THR A 96 1.62 -14.50 -3.10
CA THR A 96 1.44 -15.91 -3.46
C THR A 96 2.37 -16.84 -2.67
N ILE A 97 3.45 -16.29 -2.12
CA ILE A 97 4.39 -17.01 -1.23
C ILE A 97 3.66 -17.53 0.02
N THR A 98 2.65 -16.81 0.50
CA THR A 98 1.89 -17.24 1.67
C THR A 98 1.13 -18.55 1.42
N GLY A 99 0.57 -18.75 0.23
CA GLY A 99 -0.06 -20.02 -0.15
C GLY A 99 0.94 -21.19 -0.10
N TRP A 100 2.15 -20.97 -0.59
CA TRP A 100 3.23 -21.96 -0.51
C TRP A 100 3.71 -22.24 0.91
N LEU A 101 3.68 -21.23 1.78
CA LEU A 101 3.95 -21.42 3.20
C LEU A 101 2.90 -22.32 3.85
N LEU A 102 1.61 -22.12 3.57
CA LEU A 102 0.52 -22.87 4.20
C LEU A 102 0.47 -24.36 3.83
N VAL A 103 1.03 -24.74 2.68
CA VAL A 103 1.02 -26.14 2.20
C VAL A 103 2.21 -26.96 2.69
N LEU A 104 3.12 -26.35 3.45
CA LEU A 104 4.18 -27.08 4.14
C LEU A 104 3.52 -28.07 5.13
N ASP A 105 3.88 -29.35 5.05
CA ASP A 105 3.36 -30.42 5.94
C ASP A 105 3.96 -30.33 7.35
N ILE A 106 3.77 -29.17 7.99
CA ILE A 106 4.23 -28.88 9.34
C ILE A 106 3.08 -28.55 10.30
N GLY A 107 1.83 -28.77 9.88
CA GLY A 107 0.62 -28.66 10.71
C GLY A 107 0.78 -29.32 12.08
N LYS A 108 1.22 -30.59 12.10
CA LYS A 108 1.46 -31.38 13.31
C LYS A 108 2.56 -30.82 14.23
N TYR A 109 3.46 -30.00 13.70
CA TYR A 109 4.52 -29.35 14.46
C TYR A 109 4.11 -27.96 14.96
N GLY A 110 2.96 -27.43 14.55
CA GLY A 110 2.48 -26.10 14.96
C GLY A 110 2.47 -25.94 16.47
N LEU A 111 1.82 -26.84 17.21
CA LEU A 111 1.74 -26.77 18.67
C LEU A 111 3.12 -26.89 19.37
N PRO A 112 4.00 -27.86 19.02
CA PRO A 112 5.38 -27.87 19.51
C PRO A 112 6.17 -26.59 19.21
N ILE A 113 6.04 -26.02 18.01
CA ILE A 113 6.71 -24.77 17.62
C ILE A 113 6.25 -23.62 18.51
N VAL A 114 4.93 -23.47 18.72
CA VAL A 114 4.37 -22.45 19.61
C VAL A 114 4.91 -22.63 21.03
N GLY A 115 4.85 -23.83 21.58
CA GLY A 115 5.31 -24.11 22.94
C GLY A 115 6.78 -23.75 23.14
N ALA A 116 7.67 -24.25 22.26
CA ALA A 116 9.10 -23.97 22.34
C ALA A 116 9.41 -22.48 22.17
N ALA A 117 8.83 -21.83 21.16
CA ALA A 117 9.09 -20.42 20.88
C ALA A 117 8.52 -19.49 21.97
N ALA A 118 7.34 -19.80 22.52
CA ALA A 118 6.73 -19.04 23.60
C ALA A 118 7.52 -19.15 24.91
N ILE A 119 7.97 -20.35 25.28
CA ILE A 119 8.83 -20.55 26.46
C ILE A 119 10.13 -19.75 26.29
N LEU A 120 10.81 -19.89 25.14
CA LEU A 120 12.03 -19.12 24.87
C LEU A 120 11.77 -17.61 24.90
N TYR A 121 10.63 -17.15 24.39
CA TYR A 121 10.25 -15.73 24.36
C TYR A 121 10.20 -15.13 25.77
N MET A 122 9.72 -15.88 26.76
CA MET A 122 9.63 -15.42 28.16
C MET A 122 11.00 -15.14 28.79
N PHE A 123 12.05 -15.82 28.34
CA PHE A 123 13.41 -15.64 28.87
C PHE A 123 14.25 -14.62 28.09
N MET A 124 13.81 -14.22 26.89
CA MET A 124 14.56 -13.28 26.05
C MET A 124 14.34 -11.83 26.50
N LYS A 125 15.42 -11.15 26.89
CA LYS A 125 15.38 -9.70 27.23
C LYS A 125 15.56 -8.79 26.02
N LYS A 126 16.31 -9.23 25.00
CA LYS A 126 16.61 -8.41 23.81
C LYS A 126 15.39 -8.33 22.90
N GLU A 127 14.97 -7.10 22.54
CA GLU A 127 13.81 -6.85 21.70
C GLU A 127 13.88 -7.59 20.35
N LYS A 128 15.03 -7.54 19.66
CA LYS A 128 15.23 -8.25 18.39
C LYS A 128 14.97 -9.77 18.51
N ALA A 129 15.41 -10.38 19.60
CA ALA A 129 15.18 -11.81 19.84
C ALA A 129 13.69 -12.09 20.11
N ARG A 130 13.04 -11.24 20.90
CA ARG A 130 11.59 -11.32 21.15
C ARG A 130 10.77 -11.17 19.87
N THR A 131 11.14 -10.24 18.98
CA THR A 131 10.46 -10.07 17.67
C THR A 131 10.63 -11.29 16.78
N ASN A 132 11.84 -11.86 16.70
CA ASN A 132 12.06 -13.10 15.94
C ASN A 132 11.24 -14.27 16.49
N LEU A 133 11.21 -14.44 17.82
CA LEU A 133 10.41 -15.49 18.47
C LEU A 133 8.90 -15.24 18.30
N SER A 134 8.44 -13.99 18.31
CA SER A 134 7.04 -13.63 18.03
C SER A 134 6.64 -14.03 16.60
N ALA A 135 7.53 -13.86 15.63
CA ALA A 135 7.30 -14.35 14.27
C ALA A 135 7.18 -15.89 14.23
N ILE A 136 8.05 -16.61 14.94
CA ILE A 136 8.02 -18.08 15.01
C ILE A 136 6.75 -18.58 15.73
N ILE A 137 6.33 -17.92 16.80
CA ILE A 137 5.04 -18.19 17.47
C ILE A 137 3.90 -18.00 16.47
N GLY A 138 3.93 -16.90 15.70
CA GLY A 138 2.95 -16.63 14.65
C GLY A 138 2.85 -17.78 13.64
N VAL A 139 4.00 -18.24 13.11
CA VAL A 139 4.09 -19.40 12.22
C VAL A 139 3.48 -20.65 12.86
N GLY A 140 3.84 -20.97 14.11
CA GLY A 140 3.29 -22.14 14.80
C GLY A 140 1.77 -22.07 15.00
N LEU A 141 1.24 -20.88 15.32
CA LEU A 141 -0.20 -20.65 15.50
C LEU A 141 -0.98 -20.76 14.20
N ILE A 142 -0.41 -20.31 13.08
CA ILE A 142 -0.99 -20.48 11.73
C ILE A 142 -1.20 -21.97 11.44
N PHE A 143 -0.14 -22.78 11.57
CA PHE A 143 -0.20 -24.21 11.29
C PHE A 143 -1.10 -24.97 12.26
N PHE A 144 -1.06 -24.63 13.54
CA PHE A 144 -1.94 -25.24 14.53
C PHE A 144 -3.41 -24.87 14.30
N GLY A 145 -3.70 -23.60 13.99
CA GLY A 145 -5.04 -23.14 13.63
C GLY A 145 -5.58 -23.84 12.38
N LEU A 146 -4.75 -24.00 11.34
CA LEU A 146 -5.10 -24.74 10.12
C LEU A 146 -5.39 -26.23 10.41
N GLN A 147 -4.62 -26.85 11.29
CA GLN A 147 -4.85 -28.23 11.73
C GLN A 147 -6.20 -28.36 12.47
N LEU A 148 -6.50 -27.43 13.40
CA LEU A 148 -7.76 -27.43 14.14
C LEU A 148 -8.97 -27.24 13.20
N MET A 149 -8.89 -26.32 12.25
CA MET A 149 -9.93 -26.13 11.23
C MET A 149 -10.12 -27.40 10.40
N SER A 150 -9.04 -28.02 9.92
CA SER A 150 -9.09 -29.26 9.13
C SER A 150 -9.76 -30.41 9.91
N GLN A 151 -9.41 -30.58 11.19
CA GLN A 151 -10.02 -31.59 12.05
C GLN A 151 -11.51 -31.31 12.33
N ALA A 152 -11.88 -30.04 12.51
CA ALA A 152 -13.26 -29.63 12.72
C ALA A 152 -14.14 -29.87 11.49
N LEU A 153 -13.59 -29.64 10.30
CA LEU A 153 -14.27 -29.78 9.01
C LEU A 153 -14.37 -31.23 8.54
N SER A 154 -13.45 -32.11 8.94
CA SER A 154 -13.40 -33.52 8.53
C SER A 154 -14.74 -34.29 8.65
N PRO A 155 -15.51 -34.21 9.76
CA PRO A 155 -16.78 -34.92 9.88
C PRO A 155 -17.91 -34.35 9.00
N LEU A 156 -17.77 -33.13 8.46
CA LEU A 156 -18.83 -32.49 7.67
C LEU A 156 -19.01 -33.15 6.30
N LYS A 157 -17.99 -33.82 5.77
CA LYS A 157 -18.05 -34.48 4.46
C LYS A 157 -19.05 -35.66 4.44
N ASP A 158 -19.33 -36.23 5.61
CA ASP A 158 -20.20 -37.39 5.78
C ASP A 158 -21.65 -36.98 6.16
N MET A 159 -21.92 -35.68 6.29
CA MET A 159 -23.23 -35.14 6.71
C MET A 159 -24.09 -34.72 5.50
N PRO A 160 -25.29 -35.31 5.31
CA PRO A 160 -26.16 -35.00 4.16
C PRO A 160 -26.48 -33.52 3.97
N GLU A 161 -26.74 -32.79 5.06
CA GLU A 161 -27.08 -31.36 5.02
C GLU A 161 -25.91 -30.50 4.53
N PHE A 162 -24.69 -30.88 4.91
CA PHE A 162 -23.47 -30.20 4.46
C PHE A 162 -23.12 -30.55 3.02
N ILE A 163 -23.33 -31.80 2.59
CA ILE A 163 -23.16 -32.20 1.19
C ILE A 163 -24.05 -31.35 0.27
N GLU A 164 -25.32 -31.14 0.62
CA GLU A 164 -26.21 -30.25 -0.14
C GLU A 164 -25.72 -28.80 -0.15
N MET A 165 -25.26 -28.28 0.99
CA MET A 165 -24.69 -26.94 1.06
C MET A 165 -23.45 -26.80 0.14
N PHE A 166 -22.58 -27.81 0.10
CA PHE A 166 -21.38 -27.80 -0.74
C PHE A 166 -21.67 -27.95 -2.23
N LYS A 167 -22.83 -28.52 -2.63
CA LYS A 167 -23.26 -28.47 -4.04
C LYS A 167 -23.42 -27.04 -4.55
N MET A 168 -23.69 -26.05 -3.69
CA MET A 168 -23.73 -24.65 -4.09
C MET A 168 -22.38 -24.13 -4.60
N PHE A 169 -21.27 -24.77 -4.22
CA PHE A 169 -19.91 -24.43 -4.65
C PHE A 169 -19.49 -25.13 -5.95
N LYS A 170 -20.35 -25.95 -6.58
CA LYS A 170 -20.01 -26.58 -7.86
C LYS A 170 -19.83 -25.56 -8.98
N VAL A 171 -18.78 -25.77 -9.77
CA VAL A 171 -18.45 -24.96 -10.96
C VAL A 171 -18.85 -25.72 -12.23
N ASP A 172 -20.15 -25.95 -12.39
CA ASP A 172 -20.74 -26.69 -13.53
C ASP A 172 -21.02 -25.81 -14.76
N SER A 173 -21.07 -24.49 -14.56
CA SER A 173 -21.47 -23.49 -15.53
C SER A 173 -20.64 -22.21 -15.34
N TYR A 174 -20.65 -21.33 -16.35
CA TYR A 174 -19.99 -20.03 -16.22
C TYR A 174 -20.62 -19.17 -15.11
N PHE A 175 -21.94 -19.27 -14.92
CA PHE A 175 -22.60 -18.62 -13.78
C PHE A 175 -22.16 -19.22 -12.44
N GLY A 176 -22.04 -20.55 -12.35
CA GLY A 176 -21.49 -21.24 -11.18
C GLY A 176 -20.07 -20.75 -10.84
N LEU A 177 -19.21 -20.61 -11.85
CA LEU A 177 -17.87 -20.02 -11.70
C LEU A 177 -17.93 -18.61 -11.10
N LEU A 178 -18.70 -17.69 -11.72
CA LEU A 178 -18.80 -16.31 -11.24
C LEU A 178 -19.36 -16.23 -9.82
N LYS A 179 -20.34 -17.06 -9.48
CA LYS A 179 -20.92 -17.15 -8.14
C LYS A 179 -19.87 -17.57 -7.10
N VAL A 180 -19.11 -18.63 -7.37
CA VAL A 180 -18.05 -19.10 -6.44
C VAL A 180 -16.93 -18.06 -6.31
N THR A 181 -16.51 -17.45 -7.42
CA THR A 181 -15.56 -16.34 -7.41
C THR A 181 -16.08 -15.14 -6.61
N ALA A 182 -17.35 -14.78 -6.73
CA ALA A 182 -17.94 -13.70 -5.93
C ALA A 182 -17.95 -14.04 -4.43
N VAL A 183 -18.23 -15.30 -4.06
CA VAL A 183 -18.13 -15.76 -2.66
C VAL A 183 -16.72 -15.59 -2.12
N GLY A 184 -15.70 -15.98 -2.88
CA GLY A 184 -14.29 -15.75 -2.50
C GLY A 184 -13.98 -14.27 -2.28
N ALA A 185 -14.43 -13.40 -3.20
CA ALA A 185 -14.25 -11.96 -3.07
C ALA A 185 -14.93 -11.37 -1.83
N ILE A 186 -16.17 -11.78 -1.54
CA ILE A 186 -16.92 -11.31 -0.36
C ILE A 186 -16.25 -11.77 0.93
N ILE A 187 -15.89 -13.06 1.02
CA ILE A 187 -15.24 -13.60 2.23
C ILE A 187 -13.92 -12.88 2.47
N THR A 188 -13.09 -12.66 1.45
CA THR A 188 -11.82 -11.93 1.63
C THR A 188 -12.03 -10.46 1.91
N ALA A 189 -13.04 -9.81 1.35
CA ALA A 189 -13.38 -8.43 1.67
C ALA A 189 -13.80 -8.26 3.14
N LEU A 190 -14.54 -9.21 3.70
CA LEU A 190 -14.97 -9.21 5.10
C LEU A 190 -13.82 -9.53 6.07
N ILE A 191 -13.02 -10.55 5.74
CA ILE A 191 -11.89 -10.98 6.57
C ILE A 191 -10.68 -10.04 6.42
N GLN A 192 -10.59 -9.34 5.29
CA GLN A 192 -9.52 -8.40 4.92
C GLN A 192 -8.10 -9.02 4.88
N SER A 193 -8.02 -10.35 4.81
CA SER A 193 -6.76 -11.11 4.78
C SER A 193 -6.81 -12.20 3.72
N SER A 194 -6.03 -12.03 2.65
CA SER A 194 -5.87 -13.03 1.57
C SER A 194 -5.28 -14.34 2.08
N ALA A 195 -4.33 -14.26 3.02
CA ALA A 195 -3.70 -15.42 3.64
C ALA A 195 -4.67 -16.26 4.48
N ALA A 196 -5.61 -15.59 5.15
CA ALA A 196 -6.66 -16.28 5.89
C ALA A 196 -7.65 -16.97 4.96
N THR A 197 -8.08 -16.30 3.90
CA THR A 197 -9.03 -16.89 2.96
C THR A 197 -8.44 -18.04 2.18
N ILE A 198 -7.20 -17.94 1.71
CA ILE A 198 -6.54 -19.06 1.04
C ILE A 198 -6.32 -20.25 1.99
N GLY A 199 -6.04 -19.99 3.28
CA GLY A 199 -5.97 -21.04 4.30
C GLY A 199 -7.30 -21.76 4.52
N ILE A 200 -8.41 -21.03 4.55
CA ILE A 200 -9.76 -21.61 4.62
C ILE A 200 -10.05 -22.43 3.35
N THR A 201 -9.74 -21.89 2.17
CA THR A 201 -9.93 -22.58 0.88
C THR A 201 -9.13 -23.88 0.81
N ILE A 202 -7.86 -23.87 1.24
CA ILE A 202 -7.02 -25.07 1.34
C ILE A 202 -7.64 -26.07 2.32
N ALA A 203 -8.07 -25.64 3.51
CA ALA A 203 -8.67 -26.53 4.50
C ALA A 203 -9.94 -27.23 3.97
N LEU A 204 -10.84 -26.46 3.33
CA LEU A 204 -12.07 -27.00 2.73
C LEU A 204 -11.76 -28.00 1.62
N ALA A 205 -10.83 -27.67 0.72
CA ALA A 205 -10.48 -28.51 -0.42
C ALA A 205 -9.75 -29.80 0.02
N SER A 206 -8.83 -29.70 0.98
CA SER A 206 -8.09 -30.84 1.52
C SER A 206 -8.97 -31.82 2.30
N GLN A 207 -10.10 -31.36 2.85
CA GLN A 207 -11.10 -32.25 3.46
C GLN A 207 -12.12 -32.81 2.46
N GLY A 208 -12.01 -32.45 1.16
CA GLY A 208 -12.92 -32.89 0.11
C GLY A 208 -14.29 -32.21 0.12
N LEU A 209 -14.44 -31.10 0.87
CA LEU A 209 -15.71 -30.36 0.97
C LEU A 209 -15.98 -29.51 -0.27
N ILE A 210 -14.92 -29.02 -0.92
CA ILE A 210 -14.99 -28.35 -2.21
C ILE A 210 -14.02 -29.04 -3.18
N ASP A 211 -14.38 -29.09 -4.45
CA ASP A 211 -13.49 -29.63 -5.48
C ASP A 211 -12.41 -28.62 -5.90
N TYR A 212 -11.43 -29.09 -6.68
CA TYR A 212 -10.34 -28.25 -7.15
C TYR A 212 -10.82 -27.05 -7.97
N GLN A 213 -11.90 -27.21 -8.74
CA GLN A 213 -12.42 -26.15 -9.61
C GLN A 213 -13.01 -25.02 -8.76
N ALA A 214 -13.79 -25.38 -7.73
CA ALA A 214 -14.31 -24.46 -6.74
C ALA A 214 -13.20 -23.76 -5.97
N ALA A 215 -12.16 -24.49 -5.55
CA ALA A 215 -11.02 -23.90 -4.84
C ALA A 215 -10.27 -22.86 -5.69
N VAL A 216 -10.01 -23.16 -6.96
CA VAL A 216 -9.39 -22.20 -7.89
C VAL A 216 -10.32 -21.00 -8.12
N ALA A 217 -11.63 -21.22 -8.29
CA ALA A 217 -12.60 -20.15 -8.45
C ALA A 217 -12.67 -19.21 -7.23
N LEU A 218 -12.60 -19.76 -6.01
CA LEU A 218 -12.49 -18.99 -4.77
C LEU A 218 -11.23 -18.14 -4.77
N VAL A 219 -10.05 -18.73 -5.04
CA VAL A 219 -8.77 -18.01 -5.10
C VAL A 219 -8.82 -16.83 -6.08
N LEU A 220 -9.45 -16.98 -7.25
CA LEU A 220 -9.65 -15.84 -8.17
C LEU A 220 -10.41 -14.70 -7.48
N GLY A 221 -11.50 -15.04 -6.77
CA GLY A 221 -12.28 -14.11 -5.97
C GLY A 221 -11.48 -13.42 -4.87
N GLU A 222 -10.68 -14.19 -4.13
CA GLU A 222 -9.89 -13.70 -3.00
C GLU A 222 -8.92 -12.57 -3.42
N ASN A 223 -8.37 -12.63 -4.64
CA ASN A 223 -7.53 -11.55 -5.20
C ASN A 223 -8.33 -10.24 -5.39
N VAL A 224 -9.62 -10.31 -5.73
CA VAL A 224 -10.50 -9.13 -5.84
C VAL A 224 -10.89 -8.63 -4.45
N GLY A 225 -11.28 -9.53 -3.54
CA GLY A 225 -11.72 -9.14 -2.19
C GLY A 225 -10.65 -8.38 -1.41
N THR A 226 -9.37 -8.74 -1.58
CA THR A 226 -8.23 -8.09 -0.91
C THR A 226 -8.11 -6.58 -1.24
N THR A 227 -8.65 -6.14 -2.37
CA THR A 227 -8.54 -4.75 -2.86
C THR A 227 -9.31 -3.75 -1.98
N VAL A 228 -10.29 -4.21 -1.21
CA VAL A 228 -11.09 -3.37 -0.28
C VAL A 228 -10.20 -2.64 0.72
N THR A 229 -9.12 -3.25 1.19
CA THR A 229 -8.20 -2.64 2.16
C THR A 229 -7.52 -1.37 1.62
N ALA A 230 -7.05 -1.41 0.37
CA ALA A 230 -6.44 -0.28 -0.31
C ALA A 230 -7.47 0.83 -0.58
N PHE A 231 -8.70 0.44 -0.95
CA PHE A 231 -9.79 1.37 -1.15
C PHE A 231 -10.12 2.14 0.13
N LEU A 232 -10.30 1.43 1.24
CA LEU A 232 -10.53 2.01 2.57
C LEU A 232 -9.39 2.94 2.99
N ALA A 233 -8.14 2.53 2.78
CA ALA A 233 -6.97 3.36 3.09
C ALA A 233 -6.84 4.62 2.23
N SER A 234 -7.52 4.69 1.08
CA SER A 234 -7.53 5.86 0.20
C SER A 234 -8.67 6.84 0.47
N LEU A 235 -9.58 6.53 1.40
CA LEU A 235 -10.64 7.45 1.81
C LEU A 235 -10.03 8.72 2.42
N GLY A 236 -10.41 9.88 1.87
CA GLY A 236 -9.83 11.17 2.28
C GLY A 236 -8.41 11.45 1.74
N ALA A 237 -7.81 10.56 0.95
CA ALA A 237 -6.46 10.75 0.42
C ALA A 237 -6.41 11.66 -0.83
N LYS A 238 -5.20 12.15 -1.16
CA LYS A 238 -4.91 12.93 -2.37
C LYS A 238 -5.24 12.16 -3.66
N PRO A 239 -5.49 12.84 -4.80
CA PRO A 239 -5.90 12.18 -6.05
C PRO A 239 -5.00 11.02 -6.49
N ASN A 240 -3.67 11.18 -6.43
CA ASN A 240 -2.74 10.12 -6.82
C ASN A 240 -2.78 8.89 -5.89
N ALA A 241 -3.05 9.07 -4.59
CA ALA A 241 -3.19 7.96 -3.66
C ALA A 241 -4.48 7.18 -3.92
N LYS A 242 -5.59 7.89 -4.21
CA LYS A 242 -6.83 7.29 -4.69
C LYS A 242 -6.60 6.51 -6.00
N ARG A 243 -5.91 7.10 -6.98
CA ARG A 243 -5.54 6.43 -8.24
C ARG A 243 -4.76 5.14 -7.99
N ALA A 244 -3.82 5.12 -7.06
CA ALA A 244 -3.08 3.91 -6.71
C ALA A 244 -4.00 2.81 -6.13
N ALA A 245 -4.94 3.16 -5.25
CA ALA A 245 -5.92 2.21 -4.72
C ALA A 245 -6.89 1.67 -5.80
N PHE A 246 -7.38 2.55 -6.68
CA PHE A 246 -8.20 2.14 -7.83
C PHE A 246 -7.42 1.24 -8.79
N ALA A 247 -6.12 1.50 -9.00
CA ALA A 247 -5.28 0.66 -9.82
C ALA A 247 -5.22 -0.77 -9.30
N HIS A 248 -5.03 -0.95 -7.99
CA HIS A 248 -5.03 -2.27 -7.36
C HIS A 248 -6.35 -3.01 -7.62
N THR A 249 -7.48 -2.31 -7.50
CA THR A 249 -8.82 -2.86 -7.78
C THR A 249 -8.95 -3.28 -9.25
N LEU A 250 -8.60 -2.40 -10.19
CA LEU A 250 -8.72 -2.63 -11.63
C LEU A 250 -7.82 -3.78 -12.11
N ILE A 251 -6.57 -3.83 -11.64
CA ILE A 251 -5.62 -4.90 -11.99
C ILE A 251 -6.16 -6.28 -11.60
N ASN A 252 -6.70 -6.41 -10.39
CA ASN A 252 -7.26 -7.68 -9.92
C ASN A 252 -8.57 -8.02 -10.62
N LEU A 253 -9.45 -7.03 -10.83
CA LEU A 253 -10.72 -7.25 -11.52
C LEU A 253 -10.52 -7.68 -12.97
N ILE A 254 -9.67 -6.98 -13.72
CA ILE A 254 -9.31 -7.37 -15.10
C ILE A 254 -8.71 -8.78 -15.08
N GLY A 255 -7.83 -9.05 -14.12
CA GLY A 255 -7.24 -10.36 -13.88
C GLY A 255 -8.27 -11.49 -13.84
N VAL A 256 -9.25 -11.35 -12.95
CA VAL A 256 -10.33 -12.32 -12.80
C VAL A 256 -11.20 -12.42 -14.04
N LEU A 257 -11.53 -11.29 -14.69
CA LEU A 257 -12.36 -11.29 -15.90
C LEU A 257 -11.74 -12.10 -17.03
N TRP A 258 -10.44 -11.92 -17.33
CA TRP A 258 -9.81 -12.66 -18.42
C TRP A 258 -9.61 -14.14 -18.06
N VAL A 259 -9.23 -14.47 -16.83
CA VAL A 259 -9.04 -15.88 -16.42
C VAL A 259 -10.35 -16.64 -16.38
N THR A 260 -11.42 -16.04 -15.85
CA THR A 260 -12.74 -16.69 -15.83
C THR A 260 -13.25 -16.95 -17.24
N SER A 261 -12.98 -16.05 -18.20
CA SER A 261 -13.34 -16.23 -19.62
C SER A 261 -12.68 -17.44 -20.27
N ILE A 262 -11.48 -17.84 -19.80
CA ILE A 262 -10.74 -19.01 -20.31
C ILE A 262 -10.58 -20.13 -19.28
N PHE A 263 -11.44 -20.17 -18.26
CA PHE A 263 -11.23 -20.96 -17.04
C PHE A 263 -10.93 -22.45 -17.29
N ARG A 264 -11.62 -23.08 -18.26
CA ARG A 264 -11.39 -24.49 -18.61
C ARG A 264 -9.99 -24.73 -19.16
N PHE A 265 -9.47 -23.82 -19.99
CA PHE A 265 -8.11 -23.90 -20.52
C PHE A 265 -7.08 -23.61 -19.43
N TYR A 266 -7.39 -22.65 -18.57
CA TYR A 266 -6.57 -22.32 -17.41
C TYR A 266 -6.38 -23.52 -16.47
N LEU A 267 -7.47 -24.21 -16.09
CA LEU A 267 -7.38 -25.44 -15.28
C LEU A 267 -6.56 -26.54 -15.95
N LYS A 268 -6.77 -26.78 -17.25
CA LYS A 268 -5.96 -27.76 -18.01
C LYS A 268 -4.48 -27.38 -18.02
N PHE A 269 -4.17 -26.09 -18.11
CA PHE A 269 -2.80 -25.60 -18.05
C PHE A 269 -2.16 -25.84 -16.68
N LEU A 270 -2.88 -25.57 -15.59
CA LEU A 270 -2.41 -25.78 -14.21
C LEU A 270 -2.03 -27.24 -13.93
N ASN A 271 -2.76 -28.20 -14.48
CA ASN A 271 -2.50 -29.64 -14.31
C ASN A 271 -1.11 -30.08 -14.83
N ASN A 272 -0.43 -29.26 -15.65
CA ASN A 272 0.94 -29.56 -16.09
C ASN A 272 2.01 -29.26 -15.02
N PHE A 273 1.66 -28.54 -13.95
CA PHE A 273 2.61 -28.11 -12.92
C PHE A 273 2.47 -28.90 -11.62
N VAL A 274 1.24 -29.11 -11.16
CA VAL A 274 0.95 -29.82 -9.90
C VAL A 274 -0.31 -30.65 -10.09
N ASP A 275 -0.26 -31.92 -9.69
CA ASP A 275 -1.43 -32.79 -9.68
C ASP A 275 -2.38 -32.43 -8.51
N PRO A 276 -3.61 -31.95 -8.78
CA PRO A 276 -4.56 -31.60 -7.72
C PRO A 276 -5.12 -32.82 -6.97
N VAL A 277 -5.00 -34.04 -7.51
CA VAL A 277 -5.51 -35.25 -6.85
C VAL A 277 -4.66 -35.62 -5.64
N HIS A 278 -3.33 -35.67 -5.82
CA HIS A 278 -2.41 -36.02 -4.74
C HIS A 278 -1.89 -34.80 -3.95
N HIS A 279 -1.91 -33.60 -4.54
CA HIS A 279 -1.31 -32.40 -3.96
C HIS A 279 -2.26 -31.19 -4.00
N MET A 280 -3.51 -31.36 -3.57
CA MET A 280 -4.57 -30.34 -3.57
C MET A 280 -4.10 -28.95 -3.09
N GLY A 281 -3.49 -28.86 -1.90
CA GLY A 281 -3.03 -27.58 -1.36
C GLY A 281 -2.00 -26.90 -2.26
N ALA A 282 -0.98 -27.65 -2.70
CA ALA A 282 0.05 -27.13 -3.60
C ALA A 282 -0.52 -26.75 -4.98
N ALA A 283 -1.52 -27.47 -5.48
CA ALA A 283 -2.20 -27.14 -6.73
C ALA A 283 -3.01 -25.84 -6.62
N ILE A 284 -3.59 -25.54 -5.45
CA ILE A 284 -4.26 -24.25 -5.15
C ILE A 284 -3.22 -23.13 -5.06
N ALA A 285 -2.10 -23.34 -4.36
CA ALA A 285 -1.01 -22.36 -4.28
C ALA A 285 -0.40 -22.07 -5.66
N ALA A 286 -0.20 -23.11 -6.50
CA ALA A 286 0.26 -22.97 -7.87
C ALA A 286 -0.73 -22.20 -8.74
N ALA A 287 -2.03 -22.45 -8.59
CA ALA A 287 -3.07 -21.67 -9.26
C ALA A 287 -2.95 -20.18 -8.90
N HIS A 288 -2.84 -19.87 -7.60
CA HIS A 288 -2.69 -18.49 -7.13
C HIS A 288 -1.43 -17.80 -7.69
N THR A 289 -0.30 -18.50 -7.70
CA THR A 289 0.98 -17.99 -8.25
C THR A 289 0.88 -17.76 -9.76
N ILE A 290 0.43 -18.75 -10.52
CA ILE A 290 0.33 -18.67 -11.99
C ILE A 290 -0.65 -17.58 -12.39
N PHE A 291 -1.81 -17.47 -11.71
CA PHE A 291 -2.77 -16.39 -11.92
C PHE A 291 -2.09 -15.01 -11.81
N ASN A 292 -1.42 -14.73 -10.69
CA ASN A 292 -0.84 -13.41 -10.44
C ASN A 292 0.33 -13.10 -11.36
N ILE A 293 1.20 -14.09 -11.64
CA ILE A 293 2.30 -13.93 -12.59
C ILE A 293 1.76 -13.63 -14.00
N SER A 294 0.82 -14.43 -14.49
CA SER A 294 0.21 -14.21 -15.80
C SER A 294 -0.49 -12.86 -15.87
N ASN A 295 -1.20 -12.45 -14.80
CA ASN A 295 -1.88 -11.17 -14.76
C ASN A 295 -0.89 -9.99 -14.85
N VAL A 296 0.23 -10.05 -14.12
CA VAL A 296 1.28 -9.03 -14.21
C VAL A 296 1.93 -9.01 -15.59
N ILE A 297 2.25 -10.16 -16.17
CA ILE A 297 2.85 -10.24 -17.51
C ILE A 297 1.92 -9.62 -18.56
N ILE A 298 0.62 -9.95 -18.50
CA ILE A 298 -0.38 -9.46 -19.45
C ILE A 298 -0.62 -7.95 -19.27
N LEU A 299 -0.70 -7.45 -18.03
CA LEU A 299 -1.07 -6.06 -17.77
C LEU A 299 0.11 -5.07 -17.82
N THR A 300 1.35 -5.53 -17.60
CA THR A 300 2.54 -4.66 -17.59
C THR A 300 2.70 -3.81 -18.86
N PRO A 301 2.51 -4.34 -20.08
CA PRO A 301 2.54 -3.54 -21.32
C PRO A 301 1.47 -2.43 -21.34
N PHE A 302 0.31 -2.66 -20.73
CA PHE A 302 -0.83 -1.75 -20.73
C PHE A 302 -0.87 -0.79 -19.53
N VAL A 303 0.16 -0.77 -18.68
CA VAL A 303 0.23 0.16 -17.53
C VAL A 303 0.10 1.62 -17.95
N GLY A 304 0.58 2.00 -19.14
CA GLY A 304 0.38 3.35 -19.66
C GLY A 304 -1.08 3.68 -20.02
N LEU A 305 -1.87 2.69 -20.44
CA LEU A 305 -3.31 2.86 -20.65
C LEU A 305 -4.04 2.92 -19.31
N LEU A 306 -3.61 2.08 -18.35
CA LEU A 306 -4.13 2.10 -16.99
C LEU A 306 -3.93 3.48 -16.34
N ASP A 307 -2.74 4.08 -16.49
CA ASP A 307 -2.43 5.44 -16.02
C ASP A 307 -3.45 6.47 -16.56
N LYS A 308 -3.73 6.45 -17.86
CA LYS A 308 -4.73 7.32 -18.50
C LYS A 308 -6.16 7.06 -18.00
N LEU A 309 -6.53 5.79 -17.84
CA LEU A 309 -7.84 5.41 -17.30
C LEU A 309 -8.02 5.89 -15.85
N LEU A 310 -6.95 5.81 -15.03
CA LEU A 310 -6.98 6.28 -13.65
C LEU A 310 -7.13 7.80 -13.55
N LEU A 311 -6.49 8.56 -14.44
CA LEU A 311 -6.69 10.01 -14.56
C LEU A 311 -8.14 10.36 -14.93
N TYR A 312 -8.79 9.52 -15.73
CA TYR A 312 -10.19 9.69 -16.11
C TYR A 312 -11.17 9.36 -14.96
N ILE A 313 -10.92 8.26 -14.22
CA ILE A 313 -11.78 7.81 -13.10
C ILE A 313 -11.65 8.75 -11.90
N VAL A 314 -10.42 9.12 -11.54
CA VAL A 314 -10.13 10.02 -10.44
C VAL A 314 -9.55 11.30 -11.02
N LYS A 315 -10.40 12.32 -11.15
CA LYS A 315 -9.98 13.65 -11.60
C LYS A 315 -9.11 14.32 -10.55
N ASP A 316 -8.17 15.14 -11.00
CA ASP A 316 -7.47 16.06 -10.11
C ASP A 316 -8.50 17.03 -9.52
N THR A 317 -8.37 17.34 -8.24
CA THR A 317 -9.39 18.08 -7.49
C THR A 317 -9.37 19.59 -7.74
N GLY A 318 -8.64 20.09 -8.75
CA GLY A 318 -8.56 21.53 -9.03
C GLY A 318 -7.85 22.34 -7.94
N GLU A 319 -7.45 21.72 -6.84
CA GLU A 319 -6.20 22.06 -6.13
C GLU A 319 -5.04 21.71 -7.06
N ASP A 320 -4.96 22.42 -8.19
CA ASP A 320 -3.66 22.66 -8.78
C ASP A 320 -2.83 23.26 -7.65
N GLU A 321 -1.78 22.54 -7.24
CA GLU A 321 -0.68 23.20 -6.54
C GLU A 321 -0.33 24.41 -7.42
N GLN A 322 -0.74 25.62 -7.02
CA GLN A 322 -0.36 26.84 -7.71
C GLN A 322 1.15 26.80 -7.74
N ARG A 323 1.70 26.47 -8.92
CA ARG A 323 3.13 26.29 -9.07
C ARG A 323 3.76 27.65 -9.18
N VAL A 324 4.43 28.06 -8.11
CA VAL A 324 5.08 29.36 -8.04
C VAL A 324 6.57 29.25 -8.39
N THR A 325 7.14 28.04 -8.33
CA THR A 325 8.55 27.80 -8.66
C THR A 325 8.73 27.05 -9.98
N LYS A 326 9.95 27.13 -10.53
CA LYS A 326 10.34 26.29 -11.69
C LYS A 326 10.81 24.90 -11.25
N LEU A 327 10.89 24.60 -9.95
CA LEU A 327 11.40 23.32 -9.43
C LEU A 327 10.52 22.15 -9.87
N ALA A 328 9.19 22.33 -9.87
CA ALA A 328 8.24 21.31 -10.31
C ALA A 328 8.39 20.94 -11.80
N SER A 329 8.92 21.86 -12.63
CA SER A 329 9.18 21.63 -14.05
C SER A 329 10.45 20.80 -14.31
N LEU A 330 11.36 20.75 -13.33
CA LEU A 330 12.60 19.98 -13.37
C LEU A 330 12.33 18.50 -13.03
N LYS A 331 11.50 17.84 -13.85
CA LYS A 331 11.30 16.39 -13.79
C LYS A 331 12.62 15.68 -14.07
N MET A 332 13.21 15.07 -13.04
CA MET A 332 14.31 14.10 -13.15
C MET A 332 15.59 14.61 -13.83
N THR A 333 16.05 15.82 -13.50
CA THR A 333 17.38 16.32 -13.91
C THR A 333 18.33 16.35 -12.70
N LEU A 334 19.64 16.20 -12.98
CA LEU A 334 20.76 16.07 -12.04
C LEU A 334 20.57 16.84 -10.70
N PRO A 335 20.84 16.24 -9.52
CA PRO A 335 20.68 16.91 -8.22
C PRO A 335 21.25 18.33 -8.15
N ASN A 336 22.39 18.57 -8.80
CA ASN A 336 23.02 19.89 -8.88
C ASN A 336 22.10 20.94 -9.52
N VAL A 337 21.37 20.59 -10.57
CA VAL A 337 20.45 21.51 -11.28
C VAL A 337 19.27 21.90 -10.37
N ILE A 338 18.77 20.96 -9.57
CA ILE A 338 17.69 21.24 -8.61
C ILE A 338 18.20 22.14 -7.48
N ILE A 339 19.41 21.88 -6.98
CA ILE A 339 20.04 22.72 -5.93
C ILE A 339 20.30 24.13 -6.46
N ASP A 340 20.83 24.27 -7.67
CA ASP A 340 21.08 25.57 -8.29
C ASP A 340 19.78 26.32 -8.58
N GLN A 341 18.76 25.63 -9.08
CA GLN A 341 17.44 26.24 -9.25
C GLN A 341 16.84 26.65 -7.90
N THR A 342 17.01 25.85 -6.84
CA THR A 342 16.53 26.21 -5.49
C THR A 342 17.14 27.51 -5.03
N LYS A 343 18.43 27.74 -5.26
CA LYS A 343 19.09 29.02 -4.93
C LYS A 343 18.43 30.21 -5.64
N ILE A 344 18.01 30.03 -6.90
CA ILE A 344 17.30 31.06 -7.67
C ILE A 344 15.91 31.32 -7.08
N GLU A 345 15.17 30.27 -6.69
CA GLU A 345 13.84 30.43 -6.08
C GLU A 345 13.92 31.09 -4.69
N VAL A 346 14.89 30.70 -3.85
CA VAL A 346 15.16 31.36 -2.57
C VAL A 346 15.50 32.83 -2.78
N SER A 347 16.33 33.16 -3.79
CA SER A 347 16.60 34.56 -4.14
C SER A 347 15.36 35.32 -4.61
N SER A 348 14.37 34.64 -5.17
CA SER A 348 13.09 35.24 -5.57
C SER A 348 12.23 35.54 -4.35
N MET A 349 12.27 34.71 -3.30
CA MET A 349 11.63 35.00 -2.01
C MET A 349 12.18 36.30 -1.40
N VAL A 350 13.51 36.48 -1.41
CA VAL A 350 14.14 37.72 -0.93
C VAL A 350 13.61 38.94 -1.65
N THR A 351 13.47 38.86 -2.98
CA THR A 351 12.95 39.98 -3.78
C THR A 351 11.50 40.33 -3.41
N MET A 352 10.67 39.34 -3.07
CA MET A 352 9.31 39.58 -2.59
C MET A 352 9.29 40.20 -1.20
N ILE A 353 10.16 39.74 -0.29
CA ILE A 353 10.31 40.30 1.05
C ILE A 353 10.76 41.77 0.98
N ASP A 354 11.71 42.11 0.11
CA ASP A 354 12.17 43.49 -0.09
C ASP A 354 11.04 44.40 -0.61
N ASP A 355 10.24 43.92 -1.57
CA ASP A 355 9.06 44.65 -2.07
C ASP A 355 8.03 44.90 -0.96
N VAL A 356 7.79 43.90 -0.11
CA VAL A 356 6.88 44.03 1.04
C VAL A 356 7.42 45.04 2.07
N PHE A 357 8.72 45.07 2.35
CA PHE A 357 9.31 46.09 3.22
C PHE A 357 9.08 47.51 2.69
N LEU A 358 9.27 47.72 1.38
CA LEU A 358 9.00 49.02 0.74
C LEU A 358 7.52 49.41 0.87
N LYS A 359 6.60 48.48 0.63
CA LYS A 359 5.16 48.71 0.79
C LYS A 359 4.77 49.03 2.23
N LEU A 360 5.35 48.35 3.21
CA LEU A 360 5.14 48.64 4.63
C LEU A 360 5.66 50.05 4.99
N GLU A 361 6.85 50.43 4.51
CA GLU A 361 7.40 51.76 4.75
C GLU A 361 6.53 52.87 4.14
N GLU A 362 6.06 52.68 2.90
CA GLU A 362 5.13 53.61 2.25
C GLU A 362 3.78 53.69 2.98
N SER A 363 3.26 52.55 3.46
CA SER A 363 2.01 52.49 4.24
C SER A 363 2.08 53.32 5.53
N LEU A 364 3.26 53.44 6.13
CA LEU A 364 3.48 54.28 7.31
C LEU A 364 3.53 55.78 6.98
N LYS A 365 3.86 56.15 5.74
CA LYS A 365 3.97 57.55 5.29
C LYS A 365 2.67 58.06 4.66
N GLU A 366 1.94 57.20 3.96
CA GLU A 366 0.78 57.54 3.15
C GLU A 366 -0.42 56.65 3.52
N LYS A 367 -1.33 57.16 4.36
CA LYS A 367 -2.48 56.38 4.87
C LYS A 367 -3.38 55.83 3.77
N GLU A 368 -3.48 56.50 2.62
CA GLU A 368 -4.33 56.04 1.51
C GLU A 368 -3.86 54.72 0.87
N LYS A 369 -2.57 54.38 1.01
CA LYS A 369 -1.98 53.17 0.43
C LYS A 369 -2.20 51.92 1.29
N ILE A 370 -2.52 52.07 2.59
CA ILE A 370 -2.61 50.98 3.56
C ILE A 370 -3.55 49.87 3.08
N ALA A 371 -4.76 50.22 2.62
CA ALA A 371 -5.73 49.22 2.19
C ALA A 371 -5.26 48.40 0.98
N LYS A 372 -4.74 49.09 -0.05
CA LYS A 372 -4.24 48.45 -1.27
C LYS A 372 -3.02 47.57 -0.98
N TYR A 373 -2.06 48.10 -0.22
CA TYR A 373 -0.84 47.36 0.07
C TYR A 373 -1.09 46.20 1.03
N ASN A 374 -2.07 46.27 1.93
CA ASN A 374 -2.43 45.11 2.74
C ASN A 374 -2.87 43.92 1.86
N GLU A 375 -3.69 44.15 0.84
CA GLU A 375 -4.09 43.10 -0.12
C GLU A 375 -2.88 42.54 -0.88
N ASP A 376 -1.99 43.42 -1.38
CA ASP A 376 -0.77 43.01 -2.07
C ASP A 376 0.19 42.20 -1.17
N ILE A 377 0.28 42.56 0.12
CA ILE A 377 1.17 41.90 1.10
C ILE A 377 0.60 40.54 1.50
N VAL A 378 -0.71 40.43 1.72
CA VAL A 378 -1.37 39.14 1.98
C VAL A 378 -1.15 38.19 0.80
N ALA A 379 -1.31 38.66 -0.43
CA ALA A 379 -1.05 37.84 -1.62
C ALA A 379 0.43 37.46 -1.78
N ALA A 380 1.36 38.28 -1.29
CA ALA A 380 2.78 37.96 -1.28
C ALA A 380 3.11 36.88 -0.24
N GLU A 381 2.46 36.91 0.92
CA GLU A 381 2.62 35.88 1.95
C GLU A 381 2.04 34.53 1.50
N ASP A 382 0.82 34.48 0.97
CA ASP A 382 0.25 33.27 0.35
C ASP A 382 1.21 32.65 -0.69
N LYS A 383 1.93 33.50 -1.42
CA LYS A 383 2.91 33.08 -2.42
C LYS A 383 4.21 32.57 -1.78
N LEU A 384 4.69 33.20 -0.71
CA LEU A 384 5.88 32.76 0.03
C LEU A 384 5.66 31.37 0.65
N ASP A 385 4.48 31.08 1.18
CA ASP A 385 4.08 29.75 1.67
C ASP A 385 4.17 28.68 0.58
N LEU A 386 3.71 29.01 -0.64
CA LEU A 386 3.80 28.10 -1.77
C LEU A 386 5.26 27.87 -2.20
N TYR A 387 6.11 28.90 -2.16
CA TYR A 387 7.55 28.78 -2.42
C TYR A 387 8.20 27.84 -1.39
N GLU A 388 7.90 28.04 -0.11
CA GLU A 388 8.44 27.26 1.00
C GLU A 388 8.12 25.78 0.83
N LYS A 389 6.84 25.49 0.60
CA LYS A 389 6.35 24.14 0.35
C LYS A 389 7.04 23.46 -0.84
N GLU A 390 7.13 24.14 -1.99
CA GLU A 390 7.76 23.57 -3.19
C GLU A 390 9.27 23.34 -3.04
N ILE A 391 9.96 24.25 -2.34
CA ILE A 391 11.38 24.13 -2.01
C ILE A 391 11.59 22.95 -1.06
N TYR A 392 10.79 22.82 0.00
CA TYR A 392 10.84 21.69 0.94
C TYR A 392 10.62 20.36 0.23
N ASP A 393 9.54 20.22 -0.54
CA ASP A 393 9.22 18.98 -1.25
C ASP A 393 10.35 18.56 -2.20
N SER A 394 10.92 19.52 -2.94
CA SER A 394 12.00 19.27 -3.89
C SER A 394 13.30 18.89 -3.19
N ASN A 395 13.72 19.65 -2.18
CA ASN A 395 15.03 19.50 -1.52
C ASN A 395 15.04 18.34 -0.51
N PHE A 396 13.93 18.08 0.18
CA PHE A 396 13.81 16.91 1.04
C PHE A 396 13.90 15.61 0.23
N SER A 397 13.30 15.58 -0.97
CA SER A 397 13.46 14.45 -1.89
C SER A 397 14.93 14.22 -2.31
N LEU A 398 15.75 15.27 -2.40
CA LEU A 398 17.18 15.17 -2.67
C LEU A 398 17.95 14.58 -1.49
N LEU A 399 17.63 14.97 -0.25
CA LEU A 399 18.27 14.43 0.96
C LEU A 399 18.06 12.92 1.13
N SER A 400 17.01 12.36 0.53
CA SER A 400 16.76 10.92 0.49
C SER A 400 17.63 10.15 -0.53
N LYS A 401 18.36 10.86 -1.40
CA LYS A 401 19.26 10.28 -2.42
C LYS A 401 20.71 10.25 -1.94
N SER A 402 21.54 9.43 -2.59
CA SER A 402 22.99 9.43 -2.35
C SER A 402 23.61 10.68 -2.98
N LEU A 403 23.88 11.70 -2.15
CA LEU A 403 24.52 12.95 -2.52
C LEU A 403 25.96 13.02 -1.99
N SER A 404 26.79 13.84 -2.61
CA SER A 404 28.10 14.21 -2.04
C SER A 404 27.90 15.06 -0.78
N LYS A 405 28.89 15.06 0.13
CA LYS A 405 28.80 15.82 1.39
C LYS A 405 28.54 17.32 1.15
N SER A 406 29.13 17.90 0.11
CA SER A 406 28.92 19.30 -0.27
C SER A 406 27.48 19.57 -0.72
N LEU A 407 26.87 18.69 -1.51
CA LEU A 407 25.49 18.88 -1.98
C LEU A 407 24.46 18.72 -0.86
N ILE A 408 24.74 17.85 0.13
CA ILE A 408 23.89 17.73 1.33
C ILE A 408 23.91 19.03 2.11
N GLU A 409 25.08 19.65 2.27
CA GLU A 409 25.21 20.92 2.99
C GLU A 409 24.47 22.04 2.28
N ASP A 410 24.68 22.20 0.96
CA ASP A 410 23.96 23.19 0.14
C ASP A 410 22.44 23.00 0.23
N THR A 411 21.96 21.76 0.17
CA THR A 411 20.53 21.45 0.28
C THR A 411 19.98 21.85 1.66
N ARG A 412 20.73 21.58 2.74
CA ARG A 412 20.34 21.98 4.10
C ARG A 412 20.31 23.49 4.27
N MET A 413 21.32 24.19 3.76
CA MET A 413 21.38 25.64 3.83
C MET A 413 20.25 26.30 3.05
N ASN A 414 19.89 25.75 1.89
CA ASN A 414 18.73 26.23 1.12
C ASN A 414 17.42 26.07 1.90
N LEU A 415 17.20 24.93 2.56
CA LEU A 415 16.01 24.71 3.38
C LEU A 415 15.96 25.69 4.56
N LEU A 416 17.08 25.88 5.25
CA LEU A 416 17.18 26.77 6.40
C LEU A 416 16.94 28.24 5.99
N ALA A 417 17.51 28.67 4.86
CA ALA A 417 17.26 30.02 4.34
C ALA A 417 15.80 30.21 3.93
N CYS A 418 15.19 29.21 3.31
CA CYS A 418 13.79 29.24 2.90
C CYS A 418 12.85 29.44 4.09
N ASP A 419 13.05 28.67 5.16
CA ASP A 419 12.32 28.73 6.43
C ASP A 419 12.40 30.12 7.07
N GLU A 420 13.62 30.66 7.18
CA GLU A 420 13.85 32.01 7.75
C GLU A 420 13.21 33.12 6.90
N TYR A 421 13.23 33.00 5.56
CA TYR A 421 12.61 33.98 4.67
C TYR A 421 11.08 33.94 4.71
N GLU A 422 10.47 32.75 4.75
CA GLU A 422 9.03 32.60 4.98
C GLU A 422 8.65 33.26 6.31
N THR A 423 9.39 32.97 7.38
CA THR A 423 9.14 33.53 8.71
C THR A 423 9.24 35.07 8.72
N ILE A 424 10.15 35.65 7.93
CA ILE A 424 10.21 37.12 7.75
C ILE A 424 8.94 37.63 7.06
N GLY A 425 8.49 36.98 5.98
CA GLY A 425 7.25 37.33 5.29
C GLY A 425 6.02 37.27 6.21
N ASP A 426 5.99 36.27 7.06
CA ASP A 426 4.96 36.04 8.07
C ASP A 426 4.90 37.22 9.09
N TYR A 427 6.06 37.71 9.55
CA TYR A 427 6.12 38.93 10.36
C TYR A 427 5.66 40.18 9.60
N GLN A 428 6.03 40.32 8.33
CA GLN A 428 5.59 41.46 7.51
C GLN A 428 4.07 41.47 7.32
N ASN A 429 3.46 40.32 7.05
CA ASN A 429 2.01 40.16 6.94
C ASN A 429 1.30 40.54 8.26
N ARG A 430 1.85 40.11 9.40
CA ARG A 430 1.32 40.50 10.72
C ARG A 430 1.38 42.02 10.93
N ILE A 431 2.46 42.68 10.54
CA ILE A 431 2.58 44.15 10.64
C ILE A 431 1.54 44.81 9.72
N ALA A 432 1.43 44.39 8.46
CA ALA A 432 0.46 44.92 7.50
C ALA A 432 -0.98 44.84 8.03
N ASN A 433 -1.38 43.66 8.52
CA ASN A 433 -2.72 43.45 9.08
C ASN A 433 -3.00 44.34 10.31
N ARG A 434 -1.99 44.60 11.15
CA ARG A 434 -2.15 45.53 12.29
C ARG A 434 -2.29 46.97 11.83
N LEU A 435 -1.53 47.40 10.82
CA LEU A 435 -1.68 48.73 10.22
C LEU A 435 -3.06 48.89 9.57
N TYR A 436 -3.53 47.88 8.83
CA TYR A 436 -4.85 47.87 8.22
C TYR A 436 -5.97 47.96 9.26
N MET A 437 -5.87 47.20 10.36
CA MET A 437 -6.82 47.31 11.47
C MET A 437 -6.88 48.70 12.08
N LEU A 438 -5.73 49.35 12.31
CA LEU A 438 -5.70 50.71 12.87
C LEU A 438 -6.33 51.72 11.90
N TYR A 439 -6.04 51.56 10.61
CA TYR A 439 -6.63 52.35 9.52
C TYR A 439 -8.16 52.21 9.47
N GLU A 440 -8.71 50.99 9.47
CA GLU A 440 -10.17 50.77 9.46
C GLU A 440 -10.87 51.36 10.70
N ASN A 441 -10.24 51.29 11.86
CA ASN A 441 -10.80 51.81 13.10
C ASN A 441 -10.58 53.32 13.29
N SER A 442 -9.95 54.01 12.33
CA SER A 442 -9.63 55.45 12.40
C SER A 442 -8.86 55.83 13.68
N ILE A 443 -8.01 54.92 14.17
CA ILE A 443 -7.15 55.16 15.34
C ILE A 443 -5.87 55.81 14.79
N ASP A 444 -5.67 57.08 15.12
CA ASP A 444 -4.67 57.93 14.47
C ASP A 444 -3.22 57.55 14.76
#